data_AF-A0A9D4E6W1-F1
#
_entry.id   AF-A0A9D4E6W1-F1
#
_cell.length_a   1.000
_cell.length_b   1.000
_cell.length_c   1.000
_cell.angle_alpha   90.00
_cell.angle_beta   90.00
_cell.angle_gamma   90.00
#
_symmetry.space_group_name_H-M   'P 1'
#
loop_
_entity.id
_entity.type
_entity.pdbx_description
1 polymer ?
#
loop_
_entity_poly.entity_id
_entity_poly.type
_entity_poly.pdbx_seq_one_letter_code
_entity_poly.pdbx_strand_id
1 'polypeptide(L)'
;MLRLCVAVVVVVVACALPQPNIKHLKPGGFEVSVDDVPGLQWKRIKYVIDGKAFSEKLHQSVDGTWKHHKNDGDVTSGRKIKYTLVGTHNGKKIMKSGSMKAEQTGISVLPLDHPRRQSGTLVFRDDFDGAVDTSNWDYEISMYGGYNWEIQVYTNDPLNVFTRNGHLFLKPTLTSEKFNEGYLHTGTMDVAQLWGRCTNADRYGCVRHGRDGLLPPVMSGKITSKKTIRFGRVNVRARVPQGDWIWPAIWMLPRDSRYGGWPASGEIDLMESRGNSVARAPDGNDHGRNEIGSTLHWGPDAGQNKFYLTHGERDDNSYSNSFHVYSLDWTVDHIIILVDNIEVLRVNIENGGFWQKGGFGGNNPWSGGTKAAPFDQAFYLILNVAIGGTNGFFPDDWTYNSRKPWNNNSPTEPADFWNHKNDWLPSWQGDNVAMEVDYVEMFQY
;
A
#
# COMPACT_ATOMS: atom_id res chain seq x y z
N MET A 1 -18.62 75.24 1.03
CA MET A 1 -19.00 73.85 0.69
C MET A 1 -17.79 73.17 0.03
N LEU A 2 -17.56 71.87 0.30
CA LEU A 2 -16.28 71.11 0.31
C LEU A 2 -15.64 71.08 1.72
N ARG A 3 -15.20 69.96 2.30
CA ARG A 3 -14.95 68.57 1.84
C ARG A 3 -14.89 67.63 3.06
N LEU A 4 -15.20 66.33 2.82
CA LEU A 4 -14.70 65.10 3.48
C LEU A 4 -14.92 64.93 5.00
N CYS A 5 -15.23 63.75 5.53
CA CYS A 5 -14.57 62.47 5.28
C CYS A 5 -15.53 61.28 5.19
N VAL A 6 -15.40 60.55 4.09
CA VAL A 6 -15.90 59.20 3.85
C VAL A 6 -15.00 58.23 4.61
N ALA A 7 -15.38 57.83 5.82
CA ALA A 7 -14.66 56.82 6.61
C ALA A 7 -15.55 55.67 7.12
N VAL A 8 -16.84 55.64 6.75
CA VAL A 8 -17.81 54.73 7.40
C VAL A 8 -18.07 53.44 6.60
N VAL A 9 -17.78 53.38 5.29
CA VAL A 9 -18.19 52.22 4.46
C VAL A 9 -17.18 51.06 4.48
N VAL A 10 -15.88 51.31 4.67
CA VAL A 10 -14.85 50.24 4.57
C VAL A 10 -14.83 49.33 5.80
N VAL A 11 -15.18 49.84 6.98
CA VAL A 11 -15.14 49.07 8.23
C VAL A 11 -16.29 48.06 8.33
N VAL A 12 -17.46 48.38 7.75
CA VAL A 12 -18.65 47.52 7.82
C VAL A 12 -18.50 46.25 6.98
N VAL A 13 -17.75 46.28 5.86
CA VAL A 13 -17.57 45.11 4.99
C VAL A 13 -16.68 44.03 5.62
N ALA A 14 -15.67 44.41 6.42
CA ALA A 14 -14.71 43.45 6.97
C ALA A 14 -15.34 42.44 7.95
N CYS A 15 -16.41 42.83 8.66
CA CYS A 15 -17.08 41.98 9.64
C CYS A 15 -18.07 40.96 9.01
N ALA A 16 -18.42 41.13 7.72
CA ALA A 16 -19.38 40.28 7.01
C ALA A 16 -18.77 39.37 5.92
N LEU A 17 -17.45 39.38 5.74
CA LEU A 17 -16.79 38.49 4.77
C LEU A 17 -16.94 37.01 5.18
N PRO A 18 -17.12 36.07 4.23
CA PRO A 18 -17.22 34.66 4.54
C PRO A 18 -15.91 34.12 5.16
N GLN A 19 -16.03 33.02 5.90
CA GLN A 19 -14.88 32.21 6.31
C GLN A 19 -14.62 31.14 5.23
N PRO A 20 -13.36 30.74 4.98
CA PRO A 20 -13.09 29.61 4.13
C PRO A 20 -13.60 28.34 4.80
N ASN A 21 -14.28 27.50 4.02
CA ASN A 21 -14.52 26.12 4.35
C ASN A 21 -13.32 25.31 3.85
N ILE A 22 -12.76 24.47 4.72
CA ILE A 22 -11.70 23.54 4.34
C ILE A 22 -12.27 22.14 4.55
N LYS A 23 -12.25 21.33 3.50
CA LYS A 23 -12.82 19.99 3.49
C LYS A 23 -11.80 18.99 3.00
N HIS A 24 -11.60 17.90 3.74
CA HIS A 24 -10.83 16.77 3.25
C HIS A 24 -11.48 16.14 2.02
N LEU A 25 -10.66 15.92 1.00
CA LEU A 25 -11.05 15.21 -0.20
C LEU A 25 -10.67 13.73 -0.05
N LYS A 26 -11.55 12.85 -0.51
CA LYS A 26 -11.24 11.43 -0.64
C LYS A 26 -10.92 11.15 -2.12
N PRO A 27 -9.81 10.47 -2.45
CA PRO A 27 -8.90 9.77 -1.54
C PRO A 27 -7.59 10.57 -1.27
N GLY A 28 -7.60 11.54 -0.36
CA GLY A 28 -6.42 12.31 0.07
C GLY A 28 -6.45 13.76 -0.46
N GLY A 29 -5.90 14.70 0.32
CA GLY A 29 -5.88 16.12 0.00
C GLY A 29 -7.03 16.92 0.63
N PHE A 30 -7.09 18.22 0.37
CA PHE A 30 -8.19 19.07 0.85
C PHE A 30 -8.59 20.14 -0.17
N GLU A 31 -9.88 20.45 -0.17
CA GLU A 31 -10.46 21.60 -0.86
C GLU A 31 -10.56 22.75 0.12
N VAL A 32 -10.15 23.94 -0.32
CA VAL A 32 -10.54 25.18 0.33
C VAL A 32 -11.57 25.88 -0.55
N SER A 33 -12.74 26.19 0.00
CA SER A 33 -13.81 26.93 -0.67
C SER A 33 -14.19 28.19 0.11
N VAL A 34 -14.59 29.24 -0.60
CA VAL A 34 -15.04 30.52 -0.04
C VAL A 34 -16.27 30.98 -0.80
N ASP A 35 -17.30 31.38 -0.08
CA ASP A 35 -18.52 31.92 -0.69
C ASP A 35 -18.24 33.19 -1.50
N ASP A 36 -18.98 33.35 -2.59
CA ASP A 36 -18.93 34.57 -3.38
C ASP A 36 -19.57 35.73 -2.64
N VAL A 37 -18.99 36.92 -2.81
CA VAL A 37 -19.57 38.16 -2.27
C VAL A 37 -19.68 39.14 -3.43
N PRO A 38 -20.89 39.65 -3.76
CA PRO A 38 -21.08 40.55 -4.89
C PRO A 38 -20.12 41.75 -4.88
N GLY A 39 -19.42 41.93 -6.00
CA GLY A 39 -18.42 42.99 -6.20
C GLY A 39 -17.05 42.72 -5.57
N LEU A 40 -16.84 41.59 -4.88
CA LEU A 40 -15.55 41.16 -4.37
C LEU A 40 -15.00 40.03 -5.25
N GLN A 41 -13.78 40.20 -5.73
CA GLN A 41 -13.05 39.14 -6.45
C GLN A 41 -11.95 38.58 -5.58
N TRP A 42 -12.09 37.32 -5.16
CA TRP A 42 -11.02 36.61 -4.47
C TRP A 42 -9.88 36.30 -5.45
N LYS A 43 -8.64 36.34 -4.98
CA LYS A 43 -7.45 36.09 -5.83
C LYS A 43 -6.65 34.90 -5.34
N ARG A 44 -6.40 34.83 -4.03
CA ARG A 44 -5.58 33.79 -3.43
C ARG A 44 -5.93 33.57 -1.97
N ILE A 45 -5.63 32.37 -1.49
CA ILE A 45 -5.59 32.04 -0.08
C ILE A 45 -4.16 31.75 0.34
N LYS A 46 -3.76 32.28 1.49
CA LYS A 46 -2.54 31.86 2.18
C LYS A 46 -2.94 31.06 3.40
N TYR A 47 -2.25 29.96 3.68
CA TYR A 47 -2.51 29.19 4.89
C TYR A 47 -1.25 28.51 5.40
N VAL A 48 -1.24 28.18 6.68
CA VAL A 48 -0.14 27.48 7.35
C VAL A 48 -0.66 26.16 7.91
N ILE A 49 -0.04 25.06 7.48
CA ILE A 49 -0.30 23.70 7.95
C ILE A 49 1.04 23.12 8.41
N ASP A 50 1.08 22.60 9.64
CA ASP A 50 2.28 22.01 10.25
C ASP A 50 3.56 22.88 10.17
N GLY A 51 3.38 24.20 10.20
CA GLY A 51 4.49 25.17 10.13
C GLY A 51 4.95 25.51 8.70
N LYS A 52 4.42 24.84 7.68
CA LYS A 52 4.66 25.16 6.26
C LYS A 52 3.62 26.16 5.77
N ALA A 53 4.07 27.21 5.11
CA ALA A 53 3.21 28.26 4.56
C ALA A 53 2.95 28.03 3.06
N PHE A 54 1.69 28.17 2.65
CA PHE A 54 1.22 28.00 1.28
C PHE A 54 0.55 29.28 0.80
N SER A 55 0.51 29.51 -0.52
CA SER A 55 -0.09 30.70 -1.12
C SER A 55 -0.67 30.39 -2.50
N GLU A 56 -1.93 29.97 -2.52
CA GLU A 56 -2.56 29.37 -3.68
C GLU A 56 -3.61 30.26 -4.31
N LYS A 57 -3.75 30.18 -5.64
CA LYS A 57 -4.79 30.91 -6.37
C LYS A 57 -6.16 30.28 -6.11
N LEU A 58 -7.16 31.13 -5.96
CA LEU A 58 -8.57 30.71 -5.91
C LEU A 58 -9.17 30.85 -7.32
N HIS A 59 -9.96 29.87 -7.71
CA HIS A 59 -10.67 29.85 -8.98
C HIS A 59 -12.17 29.84 -8.72
N GLN A 60 -12.93 30.66 -9.44
CA GLN A 60 -14.39 30.64 -9.30
C GLN A 60 -14.95 29.40 -10.01
N SER A 61 -15.69 28.57 -9.28
CA SER A 61 -16.39 27.40 -9.81
C SER A 61 -17.75 27.77 -10.37
N VAL A 62 -18.34 26.82 -11.11
CA VAL A 62 -19.64 26.97 -11.79
C VAL A 62 -20.79 27.26 -10.81
N ASP A 63 -20.67 26.80 -9.56
CA ASP A 63 -21.62 27.08 -8.46
C ASP A 63 -21.45 28.49 -7.86
N GLY A 64 -20.55 29.31 -8.41
CA GLY A 64 -20.27 30.68 -7.97
C GLY A 64 -19.21 30.78 -6.87
N THR A 65 -18.90 29.69 -6.14
CA THR A 65 -17.93 29.72 -5.05
C THR A 65 -16.49 29.78 -5.54
N TRP A 66 -15.55 30.18 -4.68
CA TRP A 66 -14.13 30.28 -5.02
C TRP A 66 -13.34 29.14 -4.38
N LYS A 67 -12.69 28.30 -5.19
CA LYS A 67 -12.07 27.04 -4.75
C LYS A 67 -10.59 26.91 -5.09
N HIS A 68 -9.88 26.14 -4.28
CA HIS A 68 -8.55 25.60 -4.54
C HIS A 68 -8.48 24.15 -4.04
N HIS A 69 -7.89 23.26 -4.84
CA HIS A 69 -7.68 21.85 -4.47
C HIS A 69 -6.19 21.60 -4.28
N LYS A 70 -5.83 20.93 -3.18
CA LYS A 70 -4.50 20.41 -2.93
C LYS A 70 -4.58 18.90 -2.79
N ASN A 71 -3.71 18.19 -3.52
CA ASN A 71 -3.76 16.73 -3.65
C ASN A 71 -3.07 15.98 -2.49
N ASP A 72 -2.40 16.69 -1.59
CA ASP A 72 -1.68 16.15 -0.43
C ASP A 72 -2.05 16.92 0.86
N GLY A 73 -2.32 16.25 1.98
CA GLY A 73 -2.50 16.98 3.25
C GLY A 73 -3.17 16.23 4.39
N ASP A 74 -2.35 15.56 5.21
CA ASP A 74 -2.69 15.24 6.59
C ASP A 74 -2.20 16.37 7.52
N VAL A 75 -2.91 16.60 8.63
CA VAL A 75 -2.54 17.62 9.64
C VAL A 75 -2.34 16.93 10.99
N THR A 76 -1.28 17.30 11.72
CA THR A 76 -1.07 16.80 13.09
C THR A 76 -2.10 17.36 14.10
N SER A 77 -2.54 16.55 15.05
CA SER A 77 -3.55 16.89 16.07
C SER A 77 -3.19 18.12 16.89
N GLY A 78 -4.21 18.92 17.22
CA GLY A 78 -4.08 20.08 18.11
C GLY A 78 -3.50 21.35 17.49
N ARG A 79 -3.23 21.41 16.18
CA ARG A 79 -2.76 22.64 15.51
C ARG A 79 -3.89 23.42 14.83
N LYS A 80 -3.89 24.74 15.06
CA LYS A 80 -4.80 25.68 14.36
C LYS A 80 -4.28 25.95 12.95
N ILE A 81 -5.11 25.75 11.93
CA ILE A 81 -4.83 26.23 10.56
C ILE A 81 -5.03 27.73 10.54
N LYS A 82 -3.94 28.49 10.38
CA LYS A 82 -3.99 29.94 10.20
C LYS A 82 -4.13 30.24 8.72
N TYR A 83 -5.08 31.08 8.35
CA TYR A 83 -5.30 31.46 6.95
C TYR A 83 -5.39 32.98 6.75
N THR A 84 -5.17 33.42 5.51
CA THR A 84 -5.41 34.78 5.04
C THR A 84 -5.95 34.74 3.62
N LEU A 85 -7.20 35.14 3.45
CA LEU A 85 -7.83 35.36 2.15
C LEU A 85 -7.44 36.73 1.62
N VAL A 86 -7.14 36.81 0.32
CA VAL A 86 -6.78 38.04 -0.37
C VAL A 86 -7.66 38.21 -1.60
N GLY A 87 -8.35 39.34 -1.68
CA GLY A 87 -9.24 39.70 -2.78
C GLY A 87 -9.19 41.19 -3.11
N THR A 88 -10.06 41.61 -4.03
CA THR A 88 -10.22 43.02 -4.44
C THR A 88 -11.70 43.39 -4.56
N HIS A 89 -12.08 44.54 -3.99
CA HIS A 89 -13.42 45.13 -4.11
C HIS A 89 -13.27 46.57 -4.62
N ASN A 90 -13.94 46.92 -5.73
CA ASN A 90 -13.86 48.24 -6.36
C ASN A 90 -12.41 48.74 -6.56
N GLY A 91 -11.52 47.85 -7.02
CA GLY A 91 -10.11 48.15 -7.26
C GLY A 91 -9.22 48.25 -6.01
N LYS A 92 -9.78 48.17 -4.80
CA LYS A 92 -9.02 48.17 -3.54
C LYS A 92 -8.79 46.76 -3.03
N LYS A 93 -7.57 46.49 -2.54
CA LYS A 93 -7.20 45.20 -1.94
C LYS A 93 -7.91 45.00 -0.60
N ILE A 94 -8.50 43.83 -0.43
CA ILE A 94 -9.13 43.38 0.82
C ILE A 94 -8.39 42.13 1.30
N MET A 95 -8.18 42.03 2.61
CA MET A 95 -7.57 40.87 3.27
C MET A 95 -8.41 40.47 4.46
N LYS A 96 -8.59 39.16 4.66
CA LYS A 96 -9.22 38.60 5.85
C LYS A 96 -8.38 37.46 6.38
N SER A 97 -7.96 37.56 7.63
CA SER A 97 -7.20 36.51 8.32
C SER A 97 -8.05 35.87 9.40
N GLY A 98 -7.77 34.60 9.68
CA GLY A 98 -8.44 33.85 10.72
C GLY A 98 -7.69 32.58 11.07
N SER A 99 -8.30 31.79 11.94
CA SER A 99 -7.81 30.45 12.25
C SER A 99 -8.98 29.51 12.49
N MET A 100 -8.84 28.27 12.08
CA MET A 100 -9.79 27.19 12.39
C MET A 100 -9.06 26.00 12.98
N LYS A 101 -9.77 25.20 13.77
CA LYS A 101 -9.25 23.96 14.32
C LYS A 101 -9.27 22.88 13.24
N ALA A 102 -8.22 22.06 13.13
CA ALA A 102 -8.13 21.02 12.12
C ALA A 102 -9.31 20.03 12.21
N GLU A 103 -9.78 19.75 13.42
CA GLU A 103 -10.92 18.85 13.67
C GLU A 103 -12.24 19.37 13.07
N GLN A 104 -12.35 20.69 12.84
CA GLN A 104 -13.53 21.32 12.23
C GLN A 104 -13.51 21.28 10.69
N THR A 105 -12.43 20.78 10.09
CA THR A 105 -12.17 20.85 8.63
C THR A 105 -12.39 19.50 7.93
N GLY A 106 -12.80 18.47 8.68
CA GLY A 106 -12.92 17.10 8.18
C GLY A 106 -11.59 16.47 7.73
N ILE A 107 -10.45 17.16 7.89
CA ILE A 107 -9.10 16.64 7.67
C ILE A 107 -8.80 15.55 8.69
N SER A 108 -8.19 14.46 8.23
CA SER A 108 -7.68 13.40 9.10
C SER A 108 -6.60 13.95 10.03
N VAL A 109 -6.85 13.84 11.34
CA VAL A 109 -6.01 14.44 12.37
C VAL A 109 -5.12 13.34 12.97
N LEU A 110 -3.81 13.39 12.71
CA LEU A 110 -2.86 12.42 13.28
C LEU A 110 -2.68 12.66 14.79
N PRO A 111 -2.86 11.69 15.69
CA PRO A 111 -2.74 11.87 17.15
C PRO A 111 -1.40 12.52 17.57
N LEU A 112 -1.44 13.38 18.60
CA LEU A 112 -0.27 14.10 19.14
C LEU A 112 0.72 13.18 19.88
N ASP A 113 0.25 12.06 20.42
CA ASP A 113 1.04 11.16 21.25
C ASP A 113 1.66 10.04 20.41
N HIS A 114 2.70 10.37 19.68
CA HIS A 114 3.66 9.38 19.23
C HIS A 114 5.09 9.83 19.55
N PRO A 115 6.00 8.89 19.88
CA PRO A 115 7.41 9.20 20.08
C PRO A 115 7.89 9.98 18.86
N ARG A 116 8.54 11.12 19.11
CA ARG A 116 9.01 12.08 18.09
C ARG A 116 9.43 11.33 16.83
N ARG A 117 8.77 11.58 15.69
CA ARG A 117 9.29 11.20 14.36
C ARG A 117 10.78 11.52 14.37
N GLN A 118 11.64 10.49 14.36
CA GLN A 118 13.06 10.74 14.13
C GLN A 118 13.16 11.42 12.77
N SER A 119 13.98 12.47 12.68
CA SER A 119 14.13 13.26 11.46
C SER A 119 14.80 12.41 10.37
N GLY A 120 14.02 11.60 9.66
CA GLY A 120 14.53 10.74 8.59
C GLY A 120 14.76 11.50 7.28
N THR A 121 15.74 11.05 6.51
CA THR A 121 16.01 11.53 5.14
C THR A 121 15.20 10.72 4.15
N LEU A 122 14.53 11.37 3.21
CA LEU A 122 13.82 10.69 2.12
C LEU A 122 14.85 9.95 1.24
N VAL A 123 14.71 8.62 1.15
CA VAL A 123 15.59 7.76 0.33
C VAL A 123 14.94 7.39 -1.00
N PHE A 124 13.62 7.20 -0.97
CA PHE A 124 12.86 6.77 -2.14
C PHE A 124 11.43 7.27 -2.03
N ARG A 125 10.88 7.75 -3.14
CA ARG A 125 9.46 8.02 -3.32
C ARG A 125 9.09 7.68 -4.76
N ASP A 126 7.95 7.03 -4.94
CA ASP A 126 7.31 6.85 -6.22
C ASP A 126 5.82 7.17 -6.08
N ASP A 127 5.35 8.11 -6.89
CA ASP A 127 3.96 8.56 -6.98
C ASP A 127 3.25 7.93 -8.21
N PHE A 128 3.93 7.03 -8.93
CA PHE A 128 3.41 6.32 -10.11
C PHE A 128 2.81 7.23 -11.20
N ASP A 129 3.34 8.46 -11.29
CA ASP A 129 3.01 9.44 -12.31
C ASP A 129 3.66 9.05 -13.65
N GLY A 130 2.89 8.38 -14.50
CA GLY A 130 3.36 7.86 -15.78
C GLY A 130 3.70 6.37 -15.69
N ALA A 131 4.33 5.79 -16.71
CA ALA A 131 4.64 4.36 -16.75
C ALA A 131 5.56 3.94 -15.59
N VAL A 132 5.49 2.66 -15.19
CA VAL A 132 6.37 2.10 -14.17
C VAL A 132 7.84 2.37 -14.52
N ASP A 133 8.53 3.10 -13.64
CA ASP A 133 9.92 3.49 -13.86
C ASP A 133 10.85 2.31 -13.57
N THR A 134 11.42 1.73 -14.62
CA THR A 134 12.36 0.61 -14.50
C THR A 134 13.73 0.99 -13.93
N SER A 135 14.00 2.28 -13.69
CA SER A 135 15.14 2.71 -12.87
C SER A 135 14.87 2.57 -11.36
N ASN A 136 13.60 2.50 -10.98
CA ASN A 136 13.14 2.31 -9.59
C ASN A 136 12.71 0.87 -9.30
N TRP A 137 12.14 0.17 -10.29
CA TRP A 137 11.51 -1.14 -10.11
C TRP A 137 12.05 -2.19 -11.06
N ASP A 138 12.12 -3.43 -10.59
CA ASP A 138 12.27 -4.62 -11.43
C ASP A 138 10.97 -5.42 -11.43
N TYR A 139 10.59 -5.94 -12.60
CA TYR A 139 9.51 -6.92 -12.72
C TYR A 139 10.02 -8.32 -12.40
N GLU A 140 9.25 -9.08 -11.63
CA GLU A 140 9.38 -10.54 -11.60
C GLU A 140 8.70 -11.13 -12.84
N ILE A 141 9.42 -11.98 -13.56
CA ILE A 141 8.95 -12.66 -14.76
C ILE A 141 9.31 -14.14 -14.64
N SER A 142 8.43 -14.91 -14.01
CA SER A 142 8.63 -16.33 -13.73
C SER A 142 7.32 -17.03 -13.33
N MET A 143 7.30 -18.36 -13.46
CA MET A 143 6.28 -19.27 -12.94
C MET A 143 6.67 -19.87 -11.59
N TYR A 144 7.66 -19.29 -10.91
CA TYR A 144 8.25 -19.87 -9.71
C TYR A 144 7.29 -19.88 -8.50
N GLY A 145 6.36 -18.92 -8.44
CA GLY A 145 5.35 -18.81 -7.39
C GLY A 145 5.87 -18.09 -6.14
N GLY A 146 7.01 -18.51 -5.57
CA GLY A 146 7.48 -17.99 -4.26
C GLY A 146 7.54 -19.04 -3.15
N TYR A 147 7.78 -20.32 -3.50
CA TYR A 147 7.74 -21.50 -2.63
C TYR A 147 6.36 -21.96 -2.15
N ASN A 148 5.28 -21.20 -2.33
CA ASN A 148 3.94 -21.58 -1.83
C ASN A 148 3.08 -22.35 -2.85
N TRP A 149 3.66 -22.74 -3.99
CA TRP A 149 2.95 -23.40 -5.11
C TRP A 149 1.76 -22.58 -5.58
N GLU A 150 1.95 -21.27 -5.65
CA GLU A 150 0.98 -20.35 -6.21
C GLU A 150 0.80 -20.61 -7.71
N ILE A 151 -0.40 -20.39 -8.23
CA ILE A 151 -0.82 -20.89 -9.55
C ILE A 151 -0.71 -19.87 -10.67
N GLN A 152 -0.14 -18.69 -10.41
CA GLN A 152 0.10 -17.64 -11.39
C GLN A 152 1.46 -17.74 -12.08
N VAL A 153 1.56 -17.15 -13.27
CA VAL A 153 2.81 -16.66 -13.84
C VAL A 153 2.93 -15.16 -13.59
N TYR A 154 4.05 -14.70 -13.05
CA TYR A 154 4.35 -13.27 -12.98
C TYR A 154 4.90 -12.78 -14.31
N THR A 155 4.42 -11.61 -14.75
CA THR A 155 4.76 -11.04 -16.07
C THR A 155 5.03 -9.54 -15.96
N ASN A 156 5.63 -8.98 -17.01
CA ASN A 156 5.66 -7.54 -17.26
C ASN A 156 4.61 -7.10 -18.29
N ASP A 157 3.55 -7.89 -18.47
CA ASP A 157 2.48 -7.57 -19.41
C ASP A 157 1.75 -6.29 -18.96
N PRO A 158 1.44 -5.34 -19.86
CA PRO A 158 0.73 -4.11 -19.52
C PRO A 158 -0.71 -4.35 -19.04
N LEU A 159 -1.24 -5.57 -19.12
CA LEU A 159 -2.50 -5.93 -18.47
C LEU A 159 -2.32 -6.38 -17.01
N ASN A 160 -1.11 -6.77 -16.62
CA ASN A 160 -0.80 -7.25 -15.27
C ASN A 160 -0.10 -6.22 -14.39
N VAL A 161 0.77 -5.40 -14.99
CA VAL A 161 1.49 -4.34 -14.28
C VAL A 161 1.43 -3.06 -15.09
N PHE A 162 0.61 -2.11 -14.66
CA PHE A 162 0.45 -0.84 -15.35
C PHE A 162 0.15 0.28 -14.37
N THR A 163 0.31 1.51 -14.83
CA THR A 163 -0.09 2.70 -14.09
C THR A 163 -1.24 3.40 -14.79
N ARG A 164 -2.13 4.02 -14.03
CA ARG A 164 -3.24 4.82 -14.55
C ARG A 164 -3.67 5.84 -13.52
N ASN A 165 -3.77 7.10 -13.92
CA ASN A 165 -4.17 8.21 -13.05
C ASN A 165 -3.31 8.37 -11.78
N GLY A 166 -1.99 8.19 -11.91
CA GLY A 166 -1.05 8.32 -10.78
C GLY A 166 -1.04 7.12 -9.85
N HIS A 167 -1.68 6.00 -10.19
CA HIS A 167 -1.66 4.79 -9.36
C HIS A 167 -1.09 3.62 -10.15
N LEU A 168 -0.34 2.75 -9.46
CA LEU A 168 0.08 1.44 -9.94
C LEU A 168 -1.06 0.41 -9.73
N PHE A 169 -1.26 -0.45 -10.73
CA PHE A 169 -2.16 -1.59 -10.69
C PHE A 169 -1.37 -2.87 -10.87
N LEU A 170 -1.46 -3.77 -9.90
CA LEU A 170 -1.01 -5.16 -10.02
C LEU A 170 -2.24 -6.05 -10.18
N LYS A 171 -2.55 -6.43 -11.42
CA LYS A 171 -3.83 -7.01 -11.81
C LYS A 171 -3.67 -8.47 -12.26
N PRO A 172 -4.33 -9.43 -11.61
CA PRO A 172 -4.41 -10.78 -12.16
C PRO A 172 -5.37 -10.83 -13.36
N THR A 173 -5.01 -11.61 -14.38
CA THR A 173 -5.79 -11.83 -15.60
C THR A 173 -5.73 -13.30 -16.01
N LEU A 174 -6.71 -13.80 -16.75
CA LEU A 174 -6.66 -15.20 -17.19
C LEU A 174 -5.60 -15.37 -18.28
N THR A 175 -4.76 -16.40 -18.15
CA THR A 175 -3.79 -16.77 -19.19
C THR A 175 -4.51 -17.10 -20.52
N SER A 176 -5.73 -17.67 -20.43
CA SER A 176 -6.55 -18.00 -21.59
C SER A 176 -7.06 -16.77 -22.36
N GLU A 177 -7.15 -15.59 -21.74
CA GLU A 177 -7.54 -14.36 -22.46
C GLU A 177 -6.46 -13.95 -23.47
N LYS A 178 -5.19 -14.26 -23.16
CA LYS A 178 -4.05 -13.98 -24.05
C LYS A 178 -3.76 -15.14 -25.00
N PHE A 179 -3.87 -16.38 -24.54
CA PHE A 179 -3.40 -17.56 -25.28
C PHE A 179 -4.46 -18.58 -25.66
N ASN A 180 -5.75 -18.34 -25.36
CA ASN A 180 -6.87 -19.31 -25.43
C ASN A 180 -6.77 -20.48 -24.42
N GLU A 181 -7.89 -21.18 -24.21
CA GLU A 181 -7.95 -22.27 -23.23
C GLU A 181 -7.12 -23.50 -23.63
N GLY A 182 -7.05 -23.82 -24.93
CA GLY A 182 -6.31 -24.99 -25.42
C GLY A 182 -4.80 -24.89 -25.16
N TYR A 183 -4.27 -23.66 -25.11
CA TYR A 183 -2.87 -23.42 -24.77
C TYR A 183 -2.53 -23.87 -23.35
N LEU A 184 -3.44 -23.76 -22.39
CA LEU A 184 -3.19 -24.20 -21.01
C LEU A 184 -2.87 -25.71 -20.92
N HIS A 185 -3.46 -26.50 -21.81
CA HIS A 185 -3.34 -27.96 -21.81
C HIS A 185 -2.25 -28.50 -22.74
N THR A 186 -1.85 -27.74 -23.75
CA THR A 186 -0.98 -28.27 -24.82
C THR A 186 0.18 -27.34 -25.19
N GLY A 187 0.13 -26.09 -24.74
CA GLY A 187 1.13 -25.07 -25.03
C GLY A 187 2.45 -25.32 -24.32
N THR A 188 3.46 -24.57 -24.76
CA THR A 188 4.75 -24.44 -24.06
C THR A 188 4.92 -22.99 -23.66
N MET A 189 4.90 -22.72 -22.36
CA MET A 189 5.15 -21.38 -21.83
C MET A 189 6.63 -21.24 -21.53
N ASP A 190 7.36 -20.59 -22.43
CA ASP A 190 8.72 -20.10 -22.21
C ASP A 190 8.64 -18.60 -21.91
N VAL A 191 8.82 -18.23 -20.63
CA VAL A 191 8.62 -16.85 -20.18
C VAL A 191 9.65 -15.89 -20.79
N ALA A 192 10.87 -16.39 -21.11
CA ALA A 192 11.89 -15.56 -21.72
C ALA A 192 11.55 -15.23 -23.17
N GLN A 193 10.96 -16.18 -23.90
CA GLN A 193 10.46 -15.92 -25.26
C GLN A 193 9.26 -14.98 -25.28
N LEU A 194 8.35 -15.12 -24.29
CA LEU A 194 7.10 -14.35 -24.25
C LEU A 194 7.27 -12.92 -23.72
N TRP A 195 8.15 -12.74 -22.73
CA TRP A 195 8.29 -11.49 -21.97
C TRP A 195 9.74 -10.97 -21.92
N GLY A 196 10.63 -11.54 -22.73
CA GLY A 196 11.98 -11.05 -23.00
C GLY A 196 13.06 -11.48 -22.00
N ARG A 197 12.67 -12.02 -20.83
CA ARG A 197 13.59 -12.60 -19.84
C ARG A 197 12.86 -13.56 -18.89
N CYS A 198 13.63 -14.39 -18.21
CA CYS A 198 13.17 -15.12 -17.03
C CYS A 198 13.97 -14.63 -15.83
N THR A 199 13.29 -14.24 -14.75
CA THR A 199 13.96 -13.73 -13.54
C THR A 199 14.26 -14.82 -12.53
N ASN A 200 13.54 -15.94 -12.57
CA ASN A 200 13.77 -17.07 -11.67
C ASN A 200 13.47 -18.42 -12.35
N ALA A 201 14.50 -19.26 -12.45
CA ALA A 201 14.41 -20.58 -13.09
C ALA A 201 14.00 -21.71 -12.12
N ASP A 202 13.99 -21.44 -10.82
CA ASP A 202 13.67 -22.45 -9.81
C ASP A 202 12.28 -23.04 -10.04
N ARG A 203 12.13 -24.33 -9.72
CA ARG A 203 10.86 -25.09 -9.84
C ARG A 203 10.16 -24.88 -11.19
N TYR A 204 10.93 -25.01 -12.27
CA TYR A 204 10.44 -24.85 -13.64
C TYR A 204 9.84 -23.45 -13.87
N GLY A 205 10.47 -22.42 -13.29
CA GLY A 205 9.97 -21.05 -13.34
C GLY A 205 10.07 -20.41 -14.73
N CYS A 206 10.99 -20.87 -15.58
CA CYS A 206 11.16 -20.29 -16.92
C CYS A 206 10.36 -20.99 -18.02
N VAL A 207 10.25 -22.32 -17.95
CA VAL A 207 9.63 -23.12 -19.02
C VAL A 207 8.76 -24.22 -18.42
N ARG A 208 7.50 -24.29 -18.88
CA ARG A 208 6.55 -25.38 -18.57
C ARG A 208 5.80 -25.79 -19.83
N HIS A 209 5.33 -27.03 -19.84
CA HIS A 209 4.51 -27.58 -20.93
C HIS A 209 3.16 -28.02 -20.39
N GLY A 210 2.07 -27.57 -21.02
CA GLY A 210 0.69 -27.89 -20.57
C GLY A 210 0.36 -29.38 -20.58
N ARG A 211 1.09 -30.16 -21.38
CA ARG A 211 0.96 -31.62 -21.46
C ARG A 211 1.51 -32.35 -20.22
N ASP A 212 2.41 -31.70 -19.47
CA ASP A 212 3.06 -32.26 -18.28
C ASP A 212 2.31 -31.84 -16.99
N GLY A 213 1.25 -31.04 -17.14
CA GLY A 213 0.45 -30.42 -16.08
C GLY A 213 -0.10 -29.09 -16.59
N LEU A 214 -1.29 -28.68 -16.13
CA LEU A 214 -1.91 -27.44 -16.61
C LEU A 214 -0.93 -26.27 -16.44
N LEU A 215 -0.71 -25.49 -17.50
CA LEU A 215 0.05 -24.24 -17.38
C LEU A 215 -0.65 -23.30 -16.38
N PRO A 216 0.09 -22.36 -15.75
CA PRO A 216 -0.49 -21.37 -14.85
C PRO A 216 -1.75 -20.72 -15.48
N PRO A 217 -2.95 -20.97 -14.92
CA PRO A 217 -4.19 -20.47 -15.51
C PRO A 217 -4.35 -18.95 -15.38
N VAL A 218 -3.52 -18.31 -14.55
CA VAL A 218 -3.55 -16.87 -14.27
C VAL A 218 -2.19 -16.24 -14.55
N MET A 219 -2.20 -15.04 -15.13
CA MET A 219 -1.05 -14.13 -15.18
C MET A 219 -1.24 -13.04 -14.12
N SER A 220 -0.16 -12.58 -13.49
CA SER A 220 -0.24 -11.54 -12.46
C SER A 220 1.01 -10.65 -12.41
N GLY A 221 0.99 -9.66 -11.52
CA GLY A 221 2.06 -8.69 -11.33
C GLY A 221 2.83 -8.87 -10.03
N LYS A 222 4.16 -8.78 -10.11
CA LYS A 222 5.08 -8.64 -8.97
C LYS A 222 6.23 -7.71 -9.36
N ILE A 223 6.47 -6.69 -8.55
CA ILE A 223 7.59 -5.77 -8.72
C ILE A 223 8.42 -5.66 -7.45
N THR A 224 9.71 -5.41 -7.60
CA THR A 224 10.66 -5.20 -6.50
C THR A 224 11.36 -3.87 -6.64
N SER A 225 11.58 -3.16 -5.53
CA SER A 225 12.29 -1.89 -5.57
C SER A 225 13.79 -2.10 -5.73
N LYS A 226 14.42 -1.31 -6.59
CA LYS A 226 15.89 -1.23 -6.70
C LYS A 226 16.51 -0.49 -5.52
N LYS A 227 15.75 0.42 -4.91
CA LYS A 227 16.13 1.08 -3.67
C LYS A 227 15.92 0.12 -2.50
N THR A 228 16.84 0.19 -1.55
CA THR A 228 16.79 -0.54 -0.29
C THR A 228 16.86 0.43 0.87
N ILE A 229 16.31 0.03 2.01
CA ILE A 229 16.39 0.78 3.26
C ILE A 229 16.86 -0.12 4.39
N ARG A 230 17.58 0.47 5.35
CA ARG A 230 17.85 -0.15 6.65
C ARG A 230 17.55 0.88 7.73
N PHE A 231 16.70 0.49 8.68
CA PHE A 231 16.23 1.35 9.78
C PHE A 231 15.60 2.65 9.30
N GLY A 232 14.28 2.74 9.41
CA GLY A 232 13.55 3.89 8.94
C GLY A 232 12.07 3.64 8.92
N ARG A 233 11.38 4.45 8.11
CA ARG A 233 9.97 4.33 7.85
C ARG A 233 9.71 4.00 6.39
N VAL A 234 8.87 3.00 6.15
CA VAL A 234 8.31 2.70 4.82
C VAL A 234 6.81 2.92 4.90
N ASN A 235 6.25 3.72 4.00
CA ASN A 235 4.81 3.86 3.86
C ASN A 235 4.41 3.44 2.45
N VAL A 236 3.40 2.58 2.35
CA VAL A 236 2.77 2.19 1.09
C VAL A 236 1.28 2.49 1.22
N ARG A 237 0.76 3.37 0.36
CA ARG A 237 -0.66 3.65 0.31
C ARG A 237 -1.31 2.80 -0.77
N ALA A 238 -2.12 1.84 -0.37
CA ALA A 238 -2.70 0.87 -1.30
C ALA A 238 -4.14 0.50 -0.92
N ARG A 239 -4.87 -0.05 -1.88
CA ARG A 239 -6.17 -0.70 -1.69
C ARG A 239 -6.03 -2.18 -2.03
N VAL A 240 -6.51 -3.04 -1.13
CA VAL A 240 -6.49 -4.50 -1.31
C VAL A 240 -7.46 -4.91 -2.42
N PRO A 241 -7.08 -5.88 -3.29
CA PRO A 241 -7.96 -6.41 -4.33
C PRO A 241 -9.19 -7.15 -3.78
N GLN A 242 -10.19 -7.28 -4.64
CA GLN A 242 -11.41 -8.05 -4.42
C GLN A 242 -11.49 -9.18 -5.44
N GLY A 243 -11.71 -10.40 -4.96
CA GLY A 243 -11.85 -11.57 -5.80
C GLY A 243 -11.36 -12.82 -5.10
N ASP A 244 -12.05 -13.91 -5.32
CA ASP A 244 -11.74 -15.17 -4.67
C ASP A 244 -10.33 -15.64 -5.03
N TRP A 245 -9.63 -16.18 -4.02
CA TRP A 245 -8.32 -16.81 -4.15
C TRP A 245 -7.18 -15.86 -4.52
N ILE A 246 -7.42 -14.55 -4.46
CA ILE A 246 -6.40 -13.52 -4.64
C ILE A 246 -5.64 -13.32 -3.31
N TRP A 247 -4.31 -13.27 -3.38
CA TRP A 247 -3.41 -13.06 -2.25
C TRP A 247 -2.47 -11.88 -2.53
N PRO A 248 -2.88 -10.64 -2.20
CA PRO A 248 -2.01 -9.47 -2.25
C PRO A 248 -0.97 -9.48 -1.12
N ALA A 249 0.21 -8.96 -1.40
CA ALA A 249 1.22 -8.71 -0.36
C ALA A 249 2.03 -7.43 -0.59
N ILE A 250 2.36 -6.77 0.52
CA ILE A 250 3.34 -5.69 0.64
C ILE A 250 4.36 -6.16 1.66
N TRP A 251 5.58 -6.44 1.21
CA TRP A 251 6.56 -7.14 2.03
C TRP A 251 7.97 -6.80 1.60
N MET A 252 8.96 -7.24 2.36
CA MET A 252 10.36 -6.88 2.14
C MET A 252 11.27 -8.07 2.37
N LEU A 253 12.29 -8.18 1.52
CA LEU A 253 13.37 -9.15 1.65
C LEU A 253 14.74 -8.44 1.76
N PRO A 254 15.73 -9.08 2.41
CA PRO A 254 17.07 -8.53 2.49
C PRO A 254 17.70 -8.50 1.10
N ARG A 255 18.43 -7.42 0.79
CA ARG A 255 19.23 -7.34 -0.44
C ARG A 255 20.27 -8.46 -0.51
N ASP A 256 20.90 -8.73 0.63
CA ASP A 256 21.98 -9.70 0.76
C ASP A 256 21.61 -10.76 1.80
N SER A 257 21.78 -12.05 1.46
CA SER A 257 21.55 -13.18 2.38
C SER A 257 22.70 -13.36 3.40
N ARG A 258 23.05 -12.30 4.13
CA ARG A 258 24.22 -12.23 5.03
C ARG A 258 24.29 -13.37 6.05
N TYR A 259 23.13 -13.83 6.53
CA TYR A 259 23.03 -14.81 7.61
C TYR A 259 22.64 -16.22 7.12
N GLY A 260 22.58 -16.42 5.80
CA GLY A 260 22.12 -17.66 5.17
C GLY A 260 20.81 -17.50 4.43
N GLY A 261 20.30 -18.61 3.87
CA GLY A 261 19.03 -18.65 3.16
C GLY A 261 17.83 -18.32 4.05
N TRP A 262 16.64 -18.26 3.46
CA TRP A 262 15.42 -17.99 4.21
C TRP A 262 15.16 -19.04 5.31
N PRO A 263 14.71 -18.66 6.52
CA PRO A 263 14.40 -17.30 7.00
C PRO A 263 15.57 -16.66 7.78
N ALA A 264 16.79 -17.21 7.68
CA ALA A 264 17.93 -16.76 8.48
C ALA A 264 18.36 -15.33 8.21
N SER A 265 18.10 -14.81 7.01
CA SER A 265 18.33 -13.40 6.67
C SER A 265 17.10 -12.50 6.80
N GLY A 266 15.97 -13.04 7.28
CA GLY A 266 14.75 -12.29 7.59
C GLY A 266 13.81 -12.07 6.41
N GLU A 267 12.53 -11.84 6.73
CA GLU A 267 11.44 -11.36 5.86
C GLU A 267 10.54 -10.45 6.69
N ILE A 268 10.06 -9.34 6.12
CA ILE A 268 9.17 -8.40 6.78
C ILE A 268 7.90 -8.24 5.94
N ASP A 269 6.80 -8.82 6.39
CA ASP A 269 5.49 -8.72 5.74
C ASP A 269 4.72 -7.59 6.39
N LEU A 270 4.61 -6.46 5.68
CA LEU A 270 3.85 -5.32 6.17
C LEU A 270 2.35 -5.61 6.09
N MET A 271 1.93 -6.24 5.01
CA MET A 271 0.54 -6.62 4.78
C MET A 271 0.46 -7.85 3.88
N GLU A 272 -0.24 -8.86 4.37
CA GLU A 272 -0.84 -9.92 3.58
C GLU A 272 -2.35 -9.94 3.82
N SER A 273 -3.14 -10.29 2.81
CA SER A 273 -4.60 -10.38 2.93
C SER A 273 -5.16 -11.40 1.94
N ARG A 274 -6.47 -11.64 2.01
CA ARG A 274 -7.22 -12.47 1.06
C ARG A 274 -8.21 -11.59 0.30
N GLY A 275 -8.36 -11.81 -1.00
CA GLY A 275 -9.35 -11.09 -1.81
C GLY A 275 -10.80 -11.58 -1.61
N ASN A 276 -10.98 -12.75 -0.97
CA ASN A 276 -12.28 -13.35 -0.66
C ASN A 276 -13.14 -12.39 0.16
N SER A 277 -14.45 -12.35 -0.13
CA SER A 277 -15.38 -11.57 0.70
C SER A 277 -15.70 -12.25 2.02
N VAL A 278 -15.54 -13.57 2.10
CA VAL A 278 -15.63 -14.38 3.33
C VAL A 278 -14.57 -15.48 3.26
N ALA A 279 -13.77 -15.61 4.32
CA ALA A 279 -12.85 -16.72 4.56
C ALA A 279 -12.87 -17.04 6.07
N ARG A 280 -13.85 -17.84 6.49
CA ARG A 280 -14.18 -18.05 7.90
C ARG A 280 -13.50 -19.28 8.47
N ALA A 281 -12.76 -19.09 9.56
CA ALA A 281 -12.15 -20.15 10.33
C ALA A 281 -13.21 -20.95 11.13
N PRO A 282 -12.89 -22.18 11.60
CA PRO A 282 -13.82 -23.00 12.40
C PRO A 282 -14.30 -22.35 13.70
N ASP A 283 -13.57 -21.36 14.21
CA ASP A 283 -13.93 -20.57 15.40
C ASP A 283 -15.00 -19.48 15.10
N GLY A 284 -15.33 -19.26 13.83
CA GLY A 284 -16.32 -18.31 13.36
C GLY A 284 -15.77 -16.96 12.92
N ASN A 285 -14.48 -16.69 13.11
CA ASN A 285 -13.84 -15.44 12.71
C ASN A 285 -13.64 -15.38 11.19
N ASP A 286 -13.84 -14.22 10.59
CA ASP A 286 -13.72 -14.01 9.14
C ASP A 286 -12.38 -13.35 8.82
N HIS A 287 -11.60 -13.99 7.96
CA HIS A 287 -10.22 -13.65 7.62
C HIS A 287 -10.08 -13.35 6.11
N GLY A 288 -11.16 -12.85 5.51
CA GLY A 288 -11.19 -12.43 4.11
C GLY A 288 -10.53 -11.07 3.92
N ARG A 289 -11.04 -10.28 2.97
CA ARG A 289 -10.60 -8.90 2.69
C ARG A 289 -10.91 -7.89 3.80
N ASN A 290 -11.45 -8.34 4.92
CA ASN A 290 -11.70 -7.58 6.14
C ASN A 290 -10.52 -7.64 7.12
N GLU A 291 -9.56 -8.53 6.88
CA GLU A 291 -8.38 -8.72 7.73
C GLU A 291 -7.09 -8.49 6.92
N ILE A 292 -6.08 -7.97 7.60
CA ILE A 292 -4.69 -7.99 7.15
C ILE A 292 -3.82 -8.64 8.22
N GLY A 293 -2.81 -9.38 7.78
CA GLY A 293 -1.75 -9.92 8.62
C GLY A 293 -0.42 -9.19 8.40
N SER A 294 0.36 -9.06 9.46
CA SER A 294 1.74 -8.58 9.43
C SER A 294 2.64 -9.56 10.16
N THR A 295 3.77 -9.91 9.55
CA THR A 295 4.62 -11.00 10.04
C THR A 295 6.10 -10.65 9.88
N LEU A 296 6.92 -11.11 10.83
CA LEU A 296 8.37 -11.20 10.64
C LEU A 296 8.75 -12.68 10.55
N HIS A 297 9.40 -13.11 9.46
CA HIS A 297 9.97 -14.46 9.40
C HIS A 297 11.44 -14.42 9.79
N TRP A 298 11.82 -15.28 10.73
CA TRP A 298 13.18 -15.36 11.26
C TRP A 298 13.41 -16.69 11.95
N GLY A 299 14.62 -17.20 11.84
CA GLY A 299 15.05 -18.48 12.40
C GLY A 299 16.31 -18.96 11.70
N PRO A 300 17.13 -19.83 12.31
CA PRO A 300 18.38 -20.29 11.71
C PRO A 300 18.19 -21.08 10.40
N ASP A 301 17.02 -21.69 10.20
CA ASP A 301 16.61 -22.41 9.00
C ASP A 301 15.08 -22.49 8.89
N ALA A 302 14.58 -23.01 7.76
CA ALA A 302 13.14 -23.10 7.47
C ALA A 302 12.34 -23.93 8.48
N GLY A 303 12.93 -24.99 9.07
CA GLY A 303 12.28 -25.82 10.09
C GLY A 303 12.23 -25.15 11.46
N GLN A 304 13.00 -24.08 11.66
CA GLN A 304 13.09 -23.32 12.90
C GLN A 304 12.55 -21.89 12.74
N ASN A 305 11.71 -21.63 11.74
CA ASN A 305 11.04 -20.34 11.58
C ASN A 305 10.14 -20.03 12.79
N LYS A 306 10.34 -18.88 13.42
CA LYS A 306 9.62 -18.40 14.62
C LYS A 306 8.63 -17.28 14.33
N PHE A 307 8.13 -17.20 13.09
CA PHE A 307 7.17 -16.18 12.66
C PHE A 307 5.96 -16.01 13.60
N TYR A 308 5.46 -17.11 14.18
CA TYR A 308 4.33 -17.11 15.12
C TYR A 308 4.60 -16.33 16.43
N LEU A 309 5.87 -16.01 16.75
CA LEU A 309 6.24 -15.15 17.89
C LEU A 309 6.23 -13.65 17.53
N THR A 310 6.01 -13.33 16.26
CA THR A 310 6.12 -12.00 15.65
C THR A 310 5.11 -11.86 14.51
N HIS A 311 3.87 -12.24 14.80
CA HIS A 311 2.74 -12.13 13.90
C HIS A 311 1.63 -11.33 14.58
N GLY A 312 0.91 -10.52 13.81
CA GLY A 312 -0.25 -9.78 14.28
C GLY A 312 -1.25 -9.59 13.15
N GLU A 313 -2.53 -9.57 13.50
CA GLU A 313 -3.64 -9.42 12.57
C GLU A 313 -4.48 -8.21 12.98
N ARG A 314 -5.16 -7.60 12.00
CA ARG A 314 -6.04 -6.47 12.25
C ARG A 314 -7.27 -6.50 11.36
N ASP A 315 -8.43 -6.55 12.01
CA ASP A 315 -9.73 -6.43 11.36
C ASP A 315 -10.17 -4.98 11.14
N ASP A 316 -10.86 -4.75 10.03
CA ASP A 316 -11.73 -3.61 9.75
C ASP A 316 -12.94 -4.11 8.92
N ASN A 317 -13.86 -3.22 8.53
CA ASN A 317 -15.00 -3.57 7.69
C ASN A 317 -14.56 -4.16 6.33
N SER A 318 -13.57 -3.54 5.68
CA SER A 318 -12.83 -4.09 4.54
C SER A 318 -11.70 -3.16 4.08
N TYR A 319 -10.51 -3.72 3.88
CA TYR A 319 -9.36 -3.03 3.28
C TYR A 319 -9.46 -2.85 1.76
N SER A 320 -10.54 -3.34 1.15
CA SER A 320 -10.79 -3.25 -0.29
C SER A 320 -11.74 -2.12 -0.70
N ASN A 321 -12.32 -1.40 0.28
CA ASN A 321 -13.28 -0.32 0.03
C ASN A 321 -12.60 1.04 -0.20
N SER A 322 -11.40 1.23 0.35
CA SER A 322 -10.65 2.49 0.29
C SER A 322 -9.15 2.24 0.31
N PHE A 323 -8.37 3.28 0.02
CA PHE A 323 -6.93 3.24 0.26
C PHE A 323 -6.63 3.31 1.75
N HIS A 324 -5.64 2.53 2.17
CA HIS A 324 -5.07 2.49 3.50
C HIS A 324 -3.56 2.72 3.42
N VAL A 325 -2.96 3.27 4.48
CA VAL A 325 -1.52 3.48 4.58
C VAL A 325 -0.90 2.38 5.44
N TYR A 326 -0.23 1.44 4.79
CA TYR A 326 0.56 0.39 5.44
C TYR A 326 1.95 0.93 5.73
N SER A 327 2.33 0.93 7.00
CA SER A 327 3.55 1.56 7.49
C SER A 327 4.44 0.58 8.24
N LEU A 328 5.74 0.66 8.00
CA LEU A 328 6.78 0.07 8.83
C LEU A 328 7.51 1.20 9.56
N ASP A 329 7.70 1.11 10.87
CA ASP A 329 8.65 1.89 11.65
C ASP A 329 9.68 0.95 12.27
N TRP A 330 10.91 1.06 11.82
CA TRP A 330 11.96 0.06 12.06
C TRP A 330 13.24 0.73 12.51
N THR A 331 13.76 0.29 13.65
CA THR A 331 15.02 0.74 14.22
C THR A 331 15.83 -0.46 14.72
N VAL A 332 17.01 -0.21 15.29
CA VAL A 332 17.76 -1.26 15.99
C VAL A 332 17.07 -1.74 17.28
N ASP A 333 16.10 -0.97 17.80
CA ASP A 333 15.43 -1.23 19.06
C ASP A 333 14.01 -1.77 18.90
N HIS A 334 13.38 -1.59 17.73
CA HIS A 334 12.02 -2.06 17.48
C HIS A 334 11.68 -2.21 16.01
N ILE A 335 10.65 -3.01 15.75
CA ILE A 335 9.90 -3.06 14.49
C ILE A 335 8.43 -2.90 14.83
N ILE A 336 7.78 -1.90 14.24
CA ILE A 336 6.34 -1.65 14.39
C ILE A 336 5.73 -1.60 13.00
N ILE A 337 4.68 -2.38 12.78
CA ILE A 337 3.90 -2.37 11.54
C ILE A 337 2.50 -1.84 11.86
N LEU A 338 2.02 -0.92 11.03
CA LEU A 338 0.78 -0.20 11.22
C LEU A 338 -0.06 -0.16 9.95
N VAL A 339 -1.37 -0.07 10.11
CA VAL A 339 -2.32 0.32 9.06
C VAL A 339 -3.08 1.55 9.52
N ASP A 340 -3.08 2.63 8.73
CA ASP A 340 -3.70 3.92 9.07
C ASP A 340 -3.27 4.49 10.43
N ASN A 341 -1.99 4.28 10.77
CA ASN A 341 -1.37 4.63 12.06
C ASN A 341 -1.90 3.84 13.28
N ILE A 342 -2.68 2.78 13.05
CA ILE A 342 -3.08 1.82 14.07
C ILE A 342 -2.09 0.66 14.03
N GLU A 343 -1.51 0.34 15.17
CA GLU A 343 -0.56 -0.76 15.31
C GLU A 343 -1.21 -2.11 15.02
N VAL A 344 -0.55 -2.90 14.19
CA VAL A 344 -0.88 -4.30 13.87
C VAL A 344 0.09 -5.22 14.60
N LEU A 345 1.39 -4.93 14.49
CA LEU A 345 2.46 -5.70 15.10
C LEU A 345 3.49 -4.75 15.71
N ARG A 346 3.94 -5.08 16.93
CA ARG A 346 5.11 -4.47 17.57
C ARG A 346 6.04 -5.52 18.11
N VAL A 347 7.31 -5.40 17.74
CA VAL A 347 8.40 -6.23 18.23
C VAL A 347 9.44 -5.30 18.83
N ASN A 348 9.55 -5.28 20.16
CA ASN A 348 10.65 -4.61 20.85
C ASN A 348 11.87 -5.55 20.86
N ILE A 349 13.04 -5.04 20.49
CA ILE A 349 14.27 -5.80 20.32
C ILE A 349 15.13 -5.63 21.58
N GLU A 350 15.01 -6.63 22.47
CA GLU A 350 15.79 -6.70 23.70
C GLU A 350 17.28 -6.97 23.43
N ASN A 351 18.12 -6.80 24.45
CA ASN A 351 19.58 -6.99 24.32
C ASN A 351 19.97 -8.40 23.85
N GLY A 352 19.17 -9.42 24.16
CA GLY A 352 19.36 -10.80 23.69
C GLY A 352 19.05 -11.03 22.21
N GLY A 353 18.44 -10.04 21.56
CA GLY A 353 18.03 -10.09 20.16
C GLY A 353 17.06 -11.23 19.82
N PHE A 354 16.93 -11.50 18.53
CA PHE A 354 16.07 -12.57 18.05
C PHE A 354 16.58 -13.95 18.46
N TRP A 355 17.90 -14.15 18.61
CA TRP A 355 18.43 -15.46 19.00
C TRP A 355 17.89 -15.93 20.35
N GLN A 356 17.94 -15.06 21.36
CA GLN A 356 17.37 -15.35 22.68
C GLN A 356 15.84 -15.40 22.63
N LYS A 357 15.19 -14.50 21.88
CA LYS A 357 13.72 -14.50 21.72
C LYS A 357 13.20 -15.83 21.16
N GLY A 358 13.94 -16.46 20.23
CA GLY A 358 13.58 -17.74 19.62
C GLY A 358 13.88 -18.95 20.49
N GLY A 359 14.64 -18.77 21.58
CA GLY A 359 15.09 -19.84 22.45
C GLY A 359 16.02 -20.83 21.73
N PHE A 360 16.78 -20.36 20.73
CA PHE A 360 17.62 -21.25 19.92
C PHE A 360 18.89 -21.68 20.66
N GLY A 361 19.36 -22.88 20.34
CA GLY A 361 20.64 -23.43 20.80
C GLY A 361 21.61 -23.68 19.65
N GLY A 362 22.88 -23.88 19.98
CA GLY A 362 23.93 -24.17 18.99
C GLY A 362 24.57 -22.93 18.38
N ASN A 363 24.96 -23.03 17.11
CA ASN A 363 25.69 -21.97 16.41
C ASN A 363 24.74 -20.85 15.98
N ASN A 364 24.91 -19.67 16.56
CA ASN A 364 24.10 -18.49 16.23
C ASN A 364 24.56 -17.84 14.91
N PRO A 365 23.77 -17.89 13.82
CA PRO A 365 24.12 -17.26 12.55
C PRO A 365 24.19 -15.72 12.66
N TRP A 366 23.56 -15.13 13.67
CA TRP A 366 23.48 -13.69 13.91
C TRP A 366 24.58 -13.15 14.84
N SER A 367 25.54 -14.00 15.25
CA SER A 367 26.61 -13.62 16.18
C SER A 367 27.50 -12.47 15.68
N GLY A 368 27.60 -12.27 14.36
CA GLY A 368 28.29 -11.12 13.74
C GLY A 368 27.40 -9.91 13.44
N GLY A 369 26.12 -9.95 13.83
CA GLY A 369 25.13 -8.90 13.64
C GLY A 369 24.98 -7.99 14.86
N THR A 370 24.04 -7.06 14.75
CA THR A 370 23.51 -6.29 15.89
C THR A 370 22.43 -7.10 16.62
N LYS A 371 21.93 -6.60 17.75
CA LYS A 371 20.78 -7.22 18.44
C LYS A 371 19.52 -7.31 17.56
N ALA A 372 19.42 -6.48 16.51
CA ALA A 372 18.30 -6.48 15.58
C ALA A 372 18.44 -7.52 14.46
N ALA A 373 19.57 -8.23 14.36
CA ALA A 373 19.73 -9.31 13.41
C ALA A 373 18.60 -10.38 13.57
N PRO A 374 18.00 -10.85 12.46
CA PRO A 374 18.43 -10.66 11.08
C PRO A 374 18.00 -9.33 10.42
N PHE A 375 17.13 -8.56 11.06
CA PHE A 375 16.58 -7.29 10.58
C PHE A 375 17.52 -6.10 10.83
N ASP A 376 18.81 -6.29 10.57
CA ASP A 376 19.84 -5.26 10.66
C ASP A 376 20.61 -5.06 9.34
N GLN A 377 20.07 -5.63 8.27
CA GLN A 377 20.53 -5.51 6.88
C GLN A 377 19.66 -4.53 6.08
N ALA A 378 20.06 -4.21 4.85
CA ALA A 378 19.23 -3.43 3.94
C ALA A 378 18.20 -4.33 3.27
N PHE A 379 16.94 -3.90 3.24
CA PHE A 379 15.81 -4.62 2.66
C PHE A 379 15.24 -3.85 1.46
N TYR A 380 14.82 -4.56 0.42
CA TYR A 380 14.05 -4.01 -0.69
C TYR A 380 12.57 -4.32 -0.53
N LEU A 381 11.71 -3.47 -1.09
CA LEU A 381 10.26 -3.63 -1.06
C LEU A 381 9.78 -4.51 -2.22
N ILE A 382 8.74 -5.29 -1.95
CA ILE A 382 8.07 -6.17 -2.89
C ILE A 382 6.57 -5.86 -2.84
N LEU A 383 5.98 -5.69 -4.01
CA LEU A 383 4.55 -5.54 -4.20
C LEU A 383 4.10 -6.62 -5.16
N ASN A 384 3.14 -7.46 -4.78
CA ASN A 384 2.61 -8.50 -5.67
C ASN A 384 1.15 -8.84 -5.40
N VAL A 385 0.57 -9.52 -6.38
CA VAL A 385 -0.71 -10.22 -6.25
C VAL A 385 -0.49 -11.68 -6.64
N ALA A 386 -0.41 -12.58 -5.67
CA ALA A 386 -0.39 -14.02 -5.86
C ALA A 386 -1.81 -14.59 -5.97
N ILE A 387 -1.92 -15.84 -6.42
CA ILE A 387 -3.19 -16.54 -6.58
C ILE A 387 -3.06 -17.94 -6.01
N GLY A 388 -4.01 -18.31 -5.14
CA GLY A 388 -4.06 -19.61 -4.49
C GLY A 388 -2.80 -19.97 -3.72
N GLY A 389 -2.39 -21.23 -3.80
CA GLY A 389 -1.24 -21.79 -3.07
C GLY A 389 -1.63 -23.01 -2.22
N THR A 390 -0.65 -23.83 -1.88
CA THR A 390 -0.83 -25.06 -1.09
C THR A 390 -0.16 -25.02 0.28
N ASN A 391 0.46 -23.89 0.64
CA ASN A 391 1.17 -23.70 1.90
C ASN A 391 0.26 -23.55 3.15
N GLY A 392 -1.05 -23.59 2.98
CA GLY A 392 -2.01 -23.39 4.06
C GLY A 392 -2.55 -21.96 4.21
N PHE A 393 -2.12 -20.99 3.38
CA PHE A 393 -2.65 -19.63 3.44
C PHE A 393 -4.17 -19.57 3.16
N PHE A 394 -4.66 -20.47 2.31
CA PHE A 394 -6.08 -20.81 2.19
C PHE A 394 -6.31 -22.20 2.83
N PRO A 395 -6.72 -22.30 4.11
CA PRO A 395 -6.96 -23.59 4.76
C PRO A 395 -8.10 -24.38 4.14
N ASP A 396 -8.01 -25.71 4.20
CA ASP A 396 -9.02 -26.63 3.63
C ASP A 396 -10.27 -26.77 4.52
N ASP A 397 -10.14 -26.51 5.83
CA ASP A 397 -11.20 -26.64 6.83
C ASP A 397 -11.97 -25.33 7.08
N TRP A 398 -11.64 -24.27 6.34
CA TRP A 398 -12.32 -22.98 6.38
C TRP A 398 -13.53 -22.94 5.45
N THR A 399 -14.50 -22.08 5.78
CA THR A 399 -15.68 -21.81 4.95
C THR A 399 -15.50 -20.50 4.19
N TYR A 400 -15.67 -20.52 2.87
CA TYR A 400 -15.48 -19.35 2.01
C TYR A 400 -16.79 -18.90 1.36
N ASN A 401 -16.81 -17.70 0.77
CA ASN A 401 -17.97 -17.19 0.03
C ASN A 401 -18.27 -17.99 -1.27
N SER A 402 -17.31 -18.78 -1.76
CA SER A 402 -17.47 -19.77 -2.82
C SER A 402 -16.74 -21.05 -2.44
N ARG A 403 -17.03 -22.16 -3.13
CA ARG A 403 -16.34 -23.43 -2.85
C ARG A 403 -14.86 -23.29 -3.18
N LYS A 404 -13.97 -23.67 -2.24
CA LYS A 404 -12.52 -23.76 -2.51
C LYS A 404 -12.26 -24.76 -3.66
N PRO A 405 -11.63 -24.34 -4.78
CA PRO A 405 -11.46 -25.19 -5.95
C PRO A 405 -10.47 -26.35 -5.80
N TRP A 406 -9.48 -26.21 -4.91
CA TRP A 406 -8.40 -27.18 -4.72
C TRP A 406 -8.24 -27.58 -3.24
N ASN A 407 -7.59 -28.73 -3.00
CA ASN A 407 -7.10 -29.12 -1.68
C ASN A 407 -5.61 -28.81 -1.57
N ASN A 408 -5.11 -28.48 -0.38
CA ASN A 408 -3.68 -28.15 -0.19
C ASN A 408 -2.73 -29.35 -0.44
N ASN A 409 -3.25 -30.59 -0.45
CA ASN A 409 -2.48 -31.78 -0.83
C ASN A 409 -2.73 -32.23 -2.28
N SER A 410 -3.43 -31.44 -3.10
CA SER A 410 -3.68 -31.81 -4.49
C SER A 410 -2.36 -31.79 -5.30
N PRO A 411 -2.06 -32.84 -6.07
CA PRO A 411 -0.92 -32.85 -7.00
C PRO A 411 -1.24 -32.12 -8.33
N THR A 412 -2.48 -31.65 -8.51
CA THR A 412 -2.98 -31.02 -9.72
C THR A 412 -3.72 -29.72 -9.39
N GLU A 413 -3.24 -28.96 -8.41
CA GLU A 413 -3.90 -27.76 -7.92
C GLU A 413 -4.25 -26.72 -9.01
N PRO A 414 -3.45 -26.49 -10.07
CA PRO A 414 -3.81 -25.50 -11.08
C PRO A 414 -4.95 -26.01 -11.96
N ALA A 415 -5.03 -27.32 -12.20
CA ALA A 415 -6.12 -27.95 -12.93
C ALA A 415 -7.42 -27.94 -12.11
N ASP A 416 -7.35 -28.25 -10.82
CA ASP A 416 -8.51 -28.20 -9.93
C ASP A 416 -9.07 -26.77 -9.83
N PHE A 417 -8.18 -25.78 -9.69
CA PHE A 417 -8.53 -24.37 -9.74
C PHE A 417 -9.24 -23.98 -11.04
N TRP A 418 -8.66 -24.34 -12.18
CA TRP A 418 -9.20 -24.00 -13.49
C TRP A 418 -10.55 -24.67 -13.78
N ASN A 419 -10.71 -25.94 -13.41
CA ASN A 419 -11.93 -26.71 -13.66
C ASN A 419 -13.15 -26.14 -12.90
N HIS A 420 -12.93 -25.45 -11.79
CA HIS A 420 -13.98 -24.76 -11.03
C HIS A 420 -14.04 -23.24 -11.31
N LYS A 421 -13.49 -22.76 -12.43
CA LYS A 421 -13.52 -21.31 -12.77
C LYS A 421 -14.89 -20.68 -12.73
N ASN A 422 -15.94 -21.42 -13.07
CA ASN A 422 -17.31 -20.90 -13.04
C ASN A 422 -17.81 -20.59 -11.62
N ASP A 423 -17.19 -21.18 -10.58
CA ASP A 423 -17.57 -20.95 -9.19
C ASP A 423 -16.94 -19.66 -8.63
N TRP A 424 -15.73 -19.31 -9.07
CA TRP A 424 -14.95 -18.21 -8.50
C TRP A 424 -14.77 -17.00 -9.42
N LEU A 425 -14.70 -17.21 -10.74
CA LEU A 425 -14.49 -16.13 -11.72
C LEU A 425 -15.56 -15.03 -11.68
N PRO A 426 -16.85 -15.29 -11.36
CA PRO A 426 -17.83 -14.21 -11.19
C PRO A 426 -17.48 -13.16 -10.13
N SER A 427 -16.63 -13.52 -9.15
CA SER A 427 -16.12 -12.58 -8.14
C SER A 427 -15.04 -11.63 -8.68
N TRP A 428 -14.44 -11.95 -9.83
CA TRP A 428 -13.38 -11.15 -10.45
C TRP A 428 -13.97 -10.12 -11.41
N GLN A 429 -14.04 -8.86 -10.97
CA GLN A 429 -14.72 -7.80 -11.72
C GLN A 429 -13.82 -6.59 -11.99
N GLY A 430 -13.66 -6.28 -13.28
CA GLY A 430 -13.00 -5.06 -13.73
C GLY A 430 -11.59 -4.90 -13.15
N ASP A 431 -11.33 -3.74 -12.56
CA ASP A 431 -10.05 -3.44 -11.90
C ASP A 431 -10.09 -3.63 -10.38
N ASN A 432 -11.22 -4.09 -9.83
CA ASN A 432 -11.30 -4.39 -8.39
C ASN A 432 -10.41 -5.57 -8.01
N VAL A 433 -10.07 -6.44 -8.95
CA VAL A 433 -9.14 -7.57 -8.73
C VAL A 433 -7.68 -7.15 -8.59
N ALA A 434 -7.36 -5.88 -8.89
CA ALA A 434 -6.01 -5.37 -8.80
C ALA A 434 -5.71 -4.84 -7.40
N MET A 435 -4.49 -5.08 -6.90
CA MET A 435 -3.95 -4.22 -5.85
C MET A 435 -3.62 -2.86 -6.50
N GLU A 436 -4.26 -1.81 -5.99
CA GLU A 436 -4.07 -0.45 -6.48
C GLU A 436 -3.20 0.31 -5.48
N VAL A 437 -2.05 0.83 -5.92
CA VAL A 437 -1.06 1.51 -5.09
C VAL A 437 -0.95 2.96 -5.55
N ASP A 438 -1.20 3.88 -4.63
CA ASP A 438 -1.14 5.33 -4.86
C ASP A 438 0.30 5.85 -4.75
N TYR A 439 0.99 5.52 -3.66
CA TYR A 439 2.41 5.87 -3.53
C TYR A 439 3.18 4.89 -2.66
N VAL A 440 4.50 4.94 -2.85
CA VAL A 440 5.51 4.35 -1.94
C VAL A 440 6.46 5.44 -1.49
N GLU A 441 6.80 5.46 -0.21
CA GLU A 441 7.89 6.30 0.30
C GLU A 441 8.72 5.60 1.38
N MET A 442 10.01 5.90 1.41
CA MET A 442 10.97 5.36 2.36
C MET A 442 11.83 6.48 2.94
N PHE A 443 11.83 6.61 4.28
CA PHE A 443 12.66 7.54 5.03
C PHE A 443 13.63 6.79 5.91
N GLN A 444 14.92 7.06 5.80
CA GLN A 444 15.93 6.42 6.65
C GLN A 444 16.33 7.34 7.81
N TYR A 445 16.43 6.79 9.02
CA TYR A 445 16.78 7.54 10.23
C TYR A 445 18.27 7.89 10.35
#